data_AF-A0A430PX34-F1
#
_entry.id   AF-A0A430PX34-F1
#
_cell.length_a   1.000
_cell.length_b   1.000
_cell.length_c   1.000
_cell.angle_alpha   90.00
_cell.angle_beta   90.00
_cell.angle_gamma   90.00
#
_symmetry.space_group_name_H-M   'P 1'
#
loop_
_entity.id
_entity.type
_entity.pdbx_description
1 polymer ?
#
loop_
_entity_poly.entity_id
_entity_poly.type
_entity_poly.pdbx_seq_one_letter_code
_entity_poly.pdbx_strand_id
1 'polypeptide(L)'
;MKVGIIGSGIIGLSTAFLIKENYSNVEILIQSDKKNVMVTSYGAAGIFRPDPKLLPGSEYDHDQFNDFIRWCNAGREQYWKLATKPRYYMNYLLNELKNLIPNDQSIYSEREIAFTSSNELYYWAKEQKINIIINCTGLGSGYLFHDPEIRPVKGQLVRVLAPWMKFGFYFG
;
A
#
# COMPACT_ATOMS: atom_id res chain seq x y z
N MET A 1 3.61 9.37 20.34
CA MET A 1 3.22 8.01 19.92
C MET A 1 3.95 7.69 18.63
N LYS A 2 4.47 6.47 18.49
CA LYS A 2 5.22 6.02 17.32
C LYS A 2 4.53 4.83 16.66
N VAL A 3 4.32 4.92 15.36
CA VAL A 3 3.67 3.90 14.53
C VAL A 3 4.71 3.29 13.59
N GLY A 4 4.85 1.97 13.65
CA GLY A 4 5.66 1.19 12.74
C GLY A 4 4.82 0.68 11.57
N ILE A 5 5.21 0.99 10.33
CA ILE A 5 4.53 0.52 9.12
C ILE A 5 5.45 -0.48 8.43
N ILE A 6 4.97 -1.71 8.22
CA ILE A 6 5.78 -2.78 7.65
C ILE A 6 5.40 -2.96 6.18
N GLY A 7 6.25 -2.51 5.27
CA GLY A 7 6.08 -2.52 3.82
C GLY A 7 5.98 -1.11 3.24
N SER A 8 6.70 -0.87 2.14
CA SER A 8 6.72 0.42 1.43
C SER A 8 6.07 0.36 0.05
N GLY A 9 5.12 -0.56 -0.14
CA GLY A 9 4.23 -0.57 -1.31
C GLY A 9 3.18 0.54 -1.23
N ILE A 10 2.24 0.57 -2.17
CA ILE A 10 1.19 1.60 -2.21
C ILE A 10 0.35 1.64 -0.92
N ILE A 11 0.04 0.48 -0.34
CA ILE A 11 -0.71 0.37 0.92
C ILE A 11 0.08 0.96 2.09
N GLY A 12 1.36 0.58 2.23
CA GLY A 12 2.20 1.11 3.30
C GLY A 12 2.41 2.62 3.22
N LEU A 13 2.74 3.14 2.03
CA LEU A 13 3.01 4.56 1.84
C LEU A 13 1.75 5.43 1.96
N SER A 14 0.60 4.98 1.43
CA SER A 14 -0.66 5.72 1.59
C SER A 14 -1.12 5.74 3.04
N THR A 15 -0.99 4.63 3.77
CA THR A 15 -1.29 4.60 5.21
C THR A 15 -0.37 5.53 5.99
N ALA A 16 0.94 5.52 5.72
CA ALA A 16 1.91 6.42 6.34
C ALA A 16 1.55 7.89 6.12
N PHE A 17 1.26 8.24 4.87
CA PHE A 17 0.84 9.58 4.46
C PHE A 17 -0.42 10.03 5.19
N LEU A 18 -1.49 9.22 5.15
CA LEU A 18 -2.77 9.58 5.77
C LEU A 18 -2.65 9.73 7.29
N ILE A 19 -1.89 8.87 7.97
CA ILE A 19 -1.66 9.02 9.41
C ILE A 19 -0.93 10.34 9.68
N LYS A 20 0.11 10.65 8.92
CA LYS A 20 0.89 11.87 9.15
C LYS A 20 0.11 13.15 8.81
N GLU A 21 -0.72 13.11 7.77
CA GLU A 21 -1.60 14.20 7.36
C GLU A 21 -2.67 14.50 8.42
N ASN A 22 -3.28 13.47 9.01
CA ASN A 22 -4.36 13.63 9.99
C ASN A 22 -3.84 13.78 11.44
N TYR A 23 -2.65 13.27 11.73
CA TYR A 23 -2.05 13.27 13.07
C TYR A 23 -0.58 13.70 13.01
N SER A 24 -0.35 15.01 12.91
CA SER A 24 0.99 15.59 12.74
C SER A 24 1.96 15.26 13.87
N ASN A 25 1.46 15.03 15.09
CA ASN A 25 2.23 14.66 16.28
C ASN A 25 2.61 13.17 16.36
N VAL A 26 2.16 12.34 15.42
CA VAL A 26 2.54 10.93 15.34
C VAL A 26 3.87 10.78 14.62
N GLU A 27 4.77 10.01 15.23
CA GLU A 27 6.02 9.58 14.60
C GLU A 27 5.76 8.34 13.75
N ILE A 28 6.26 8.35 12.52
CA ILE A 28 6.15 7.23 11.58
C ILE A 28 7.53 6.62 11.37
N LEU A 29 7.62 5.30 11.45
CA LEU A 29 8.78 4.53 11.02
C LEU A 29 8.34 3.45 10.03
N ILE A 30 8.84 3.50 8.80
CA ILE A 30 8.57 2.52 7.76
C ILE A 30 9.72 1.51 7.71
N GLN A 31 9.42 0.23 7.86
CA GLN A 31 10.36 -0.86 7.63
C GLN A 31 9.95 -1.61 6.38
N SER A 32 10.88 -1.89 5.47
CA SER A 32 10.58 -2.64 4.24
C SER A 32 11.84 -3.31 3.70
N ASP A 33 11.69 -4.54 3.20
CA ASP A 33 12.73 -5.30 2.51
C ASP A 33 12.88 -4.88 1.04
N LYS A 34 11.82 -4.33 0.45
CA LYS A 34 11.79 -3.84 -0.93
C LYS A 34 11.31 -2.40 -0.95
N LYS A 35 11.90 -1.58 -1.81
CA LYS A 35 11.57 -0.16 -1.98
C LYS A 35 11.49 0.21 -3.46
N ASN A 36 10.84 1.31 -3.77
CA ASN A 36 10.80 1.90 -5.12
C ASN A 36 10.42 0.87 -6.20
N VAL A 37 11.26 0.69 -7.21
CA VAL A 37 11.01 -0.18 -8.37
C VAL A 37 10.87 -1.67 -8.01
N MET A 38 11.25 -2.05 -6.79
CA MET A 38 11.29 -3.44 -6.33
C MET A 38 9.97 -3.92 -5.71
N VAL A 39 9.01 -3.03 -5.43
CA VAL A 39 7.72 -3.43 -4.84
C VAL A 39 6.69 -3.77 -5.93
N THR A 40 5.77 -4.69 -5.63
CA THR A 40 4.71 -5.11 -6.57
C THR A 40 3.88 -3.94 -7.10
N SER A 41 3.61 -2.93 -6.27
CA SER A 41 2.85 -1.74 -6.66
C SER A 41 3.49 -0.94 -7.80
N TYR A 42 4.82 -0.97 -7.93
CA TYR A 42 5.52 -0.35 -9.06
C TYR A 42 5.18 -1.03 -10.40
N GLY A 43 4.88 -2.33 -10.34
CA GLY A 43 4.47 -3.16 -11.45
C GLY A 43 2.97 -3.18 -11.71
N ALA A 44 2.14 -2.36 -11.03
CA ALA A 44 0.70 -2.34 -11.29
C ALA A 44 0.37 -1.68 -12.65
N ALA A 45 -0.64 -2.20 -13.36
CA ALA A 45 -1.12 -1.60 -14.60
C ALA A 45 -1.80 -0.23 -14.39
N GLY A 46 -2.23 0.06 -13.16
CA GLY A 46 -2.76 1.37 -12.79
C GLY A 46 -4.19 1.64 -13.24
N ILE A 47 -5.01 0.60 -13.47
CA ILE A 47 -6.45 0.73 -13.84
C ILE A 47 -7.31 0.56 -12.59
N PHE A 48 -8.31 1.44 -12.40
CA PHE A 48 -9.36 1.24 -11.39
C PHE A 48 -10.53 0.43 -11.95
N ARG A 49 -10.53 -0.86 -11.65
CA ARG A 49 -11.61 -1.79 -12.01
C ARG A 49 -11.81 -2.78 -10.85
N PRO A 50 -12.65 -2.44 -9.86
CA PRO A 50 -13.01 -3.40 -8.83
C PRO A 50 -13.89 -4.50 -9.44
N ASP A 51 -13.63 -5.75 -9.08
CA ASP A 51 -14.44 -6.91 -9.48
C ASP A 51 -15.17 -7.45 -8.23
N PRO A 52 -16.51 -7.38 -8.17
CA PRO A 52 -17.27 -7.90 -7.04
C PRO A 52 -16.95 -9.36 -6.70
N LYS A 53 -16.63 -10.18 -7.72
CA LYS A 53 -16.33 -11.61 -7.54
C LYS A 53 -15.00 -11.87 -6.80
N LEU A 54 -14.12 -10.87 -6.77
CA LEU A 54 -12.84 -10.94 -6.06
C LEU A 54 -12.96 -10.45 -4.61
N LEU A 55 -14.15 -10.06 -4.16
CA LEU A 55 -14.39 -9.71 -2.77
C LEU A 55 -14.62 -10.98 -1.93
N PRO A 56 -13.90 -11.12 -0.81
CA PRO A 56 -14.24 -12.13 0.20
C PRO A 56 -15.68 -11.91 0.69
N GLY A 57 -16.50 -12.96 0.71
CA GLY A 57 -17.88 -12.91 1.23
C GLY A 57 -18.96 -12.47 0.24
N SER A 58 -18.62 -12.12 -1.01
CA SER A 58 -19.56 -11.64 -2.05
C SER A 58 -20.67 -12.62 -2.46
N GLU A 59 -20.66 -13.86 -1.99
CA GLU A 59 -21.71 -14.83 -2.24
C GLU A 59 -22.93 -14.67 -1.32
N TYR A 60 -22.85 -13.88 -0.24
CA TYR A 60 -23.91 -13.79 0.76
C TYR A 60 -24.20 -12.34 1.19
N ASP A 61 -25.46 -11.93 0.97
CA ASP A 61 -26.17 -10.78 1.54
C ASP A 61 -26.16 -9.43 0.76
N HIS A 62 -27.34 -8.82 0.63
CA HIS A 62 -27.58 -7.54 -0.06
C HIS A 62 -26.82 -6.38 0.60
N ASP A 63 -26.59 -6.43 1.91
CA ASP A 63 -25.92 -5.37 2.66
C ASP A 63 -24.41 -5.30 2.37
N GLN A 64 -23.74 -6.44 2.14
CA GLN A 64 -22.31 -6.46 1.77
C GLN A 64 -22.08 -5.87 0.37
N PHE A 65 -23.04 -6.03 -0.53
CA PHE A 65 -23.00 -5.41 -1.85
C PHE A 65 -23.10 -3.88 -1.76
N ASN A 66 -23.92 -3.34 -0.86
CA ASN A 66 -24.01 -1.89 -0.63
C ASN A 66 -22.70 -1.32 -0.11
N ASP A 67 -22.04 -2.02 0.81
CA ASP A 67 -20.73 -1.63 1.34
C ASP A 67 -19.64 -1.66 0.26
N PHE A 68 -19.65 -2.66 -0.61
CA PHE A 68 -18.77 -2.69 -1.78
C PHE A 68 -18.98 -1.50 -2.70
N ILE A 69 -20.24 -1.18 -3.05
CA ILE A 69 -20.55 -0.03 -3.89
C ILE A 69 -20.11 1.27 -3.23
N ARG A 70 -20.30 1.41 -1.91
CA ARG A 70 -19.80 2.55 -1.12
C ARG A 70 -18.29 2.68 -1.23
N TRP A 71 -17.54 1.60 -0.99
CA TRP A 71 -16.08 1.60 -1.09
C TRP A 71 -15.58 1.83 -2.51
N CYS A 72 -16.26 1.27 -3.51
CA CYS A 72 -15.95 1.51 -4.92
C CYS A 72 -16.16 2.98 -5.29
N ASN A 73 -17.23 3.61 -4.83
CA ASN A 73 -17.49 5.02 -5.09
C ASN A 73 -16.44 5.92 -4.41
N ALA A 74 -16.15 5.67 -3.14
CA ALA A 74 -15.10 6.40 -2.41
C ALA A 74 -13.73 6.22 -3.06
N GLY A 75 -13.36 4.97 -3.38
CA GLY A 75 -12.10 4.64 -4.04
C GLY A 75 -12.00 5.21 -5.45
N ARG A 76 -13.10 5.20 -6.22
CA ARG A 76 -13.17 5.73 -7.58
C ARG A 76 -12.97 7.24 -7.59
N GLU A 77 -13.61 7.97 -6.69
CA GLU A 77 -13.48 9.42 -6.61
C GLU A 77 -12.03 9.81 -6.32
N GLN A 78 -11.41 9.13 -5.35
CA GLN A 78 -9.99 9.34 -5.06
C GLN A 78 -9.14 8.93 -6.25
N TYR A 79 -9.30 7.73 -6.79
CA TYR A 79 -8.55 7.26 -7.94
C TYR A 79 -8.61 8.22 -9.12
N TRP A 80 -9.78 8.78 -9.48
CA TRP A 80 -9.85 9.72 -10.60
C TRP A 80 -9.20 11.07 -10.31
N LYS A 81 -9.25 11.55 -9.06
CA LYS A 81 -8.46 12.72 -8.62
C LYS A 81 -6.95 12.45 -8.79
N LEU A 82 -6.52 11.21 -8.55
CA LEU A 82 -5.12 10.76 -8.69
C LEU A 82 -4.72 10.45 -10.15
N ALA A 83 -5.58 9.84 -10.96
CA ALA A 83 -5.27 9.39 -12.32
C ALA A 83 -5.23 10.54 -13.33
N THR A 84 -6.00 11.61 -13.06
CA THR A 84 -6.03 12.82 -13.91
C THR A 84 -4.91 13.80 -13.58
N LYS A 85 -4.26 13.67 -12.41
CA LYS A 85 -3.10 14.46 -12.02
C LYS A 85 -1.88 13.54 -11.90
N PRO A 86 -0.83 13.63 -12.74
CA PRO A 86 0.39 12.80 -12.63
C PRO A 86 1.15 12.93 -11.29
N ARG A 87 0.64 13.79 -10.40
CA ARG A 87 1.05 14.02 -9.03
C ARG A 87 0.77 12.84 -8.09
N TYR A 88 0.53 11.58 -8.45
CA TYR A 88 0.31 10.53 -7.42
C TYR A 88 0.87 9.16 -7.77
N TYR A 89 2.01 9.19 -8.44
CA TYR A 89 2.89 8.02 -8.51
C TYR A 89 3.45 7.69 -7.12
N MET A 90 3.89 6.45 -6.89
CA MET A 90 4.47 6.04 -5.60
C MET A 90 5.62 6.95 -5.14
N ASN A 91 6.44 7.44 -6.08
CA ASN A 91 7.49 8.43 -5.78
C ASN A 91 6.93 9.78 -5.32
N TYR A 92 5.76 10.18 -5.83
CA TYR A 92 5.09 11.38 -5.36
C TYR A 92 4.60 11.21 -3.92
N LEU A 93 3.90 10.11 -3.60
CA LEU A 93 3.43 9.88 -2.23
C LEU A 93 4.59 9.87 -1.24
N LEU A 94 5.71 9.25 -1.63
CA LEU A 94 6.93 9.30 -0.85
C LEU A 94 7.47 10.73 -0.69
N ASN A 95 7.42 11.55 -1.74
CA ASN A 95 7.86 12.94 -1.67
C ASN A 95 6.95 13.80 -0.79
N GLU A 96 5.62 13.66 -0.89
CA GLU A 96 4.70 14.38 -0.01
C GLU A 96 4.82 13.94 1.44
N LEU A 97 5.00 12.64 1.69
CA LEU A 97 5.28 12.15 3.04
C LEU A 97 6.57 12.76 3.59
N LYS A 98 7.62 12.89 2.76
CA LYS A 98 8.85 13.60 3.15
C LYS A 98 8.61 15.07 3.46
N ASN A 99 7.74 15.76 2.72
CA ASN A 99 7.42 17.16 2.99
C ASN A 99 6.70 17.35 4.34
N LEU A 100 5.95 16.34 4.80
CA LEU A 100 5.25 16.35 6.09
C LEU A 100 6.13 15.97 7.27
N ILE A 101 7.35 15.48 7.02
CA ILE A 101 8.29 15.02 8.05
C ILE A 101 9.47 15.99 8.09
N PRO A 102 9.93 16.43 9.28
CA PRO A 102 11.12 17.26 9.39
C PRO A 102 12.33 16.63 8.65
N ASN A 103 13.09 17.44 7.92
CA ASN A 103 14.17 16.98 7.01
C ASN A 103 15.29 16.18 7.70
N ASP A 104 15.42 16.31 9.02
CA ASP A 104 16.40 15.64 9.88
C ASP A 104 15.94 14.25 10.37
N GLN A 105 14.69 13.87 10.11
CA GLN A 105 14.14 12.59 10.56
C GLN A 105 14.05 11.57 9.42
N SER A 106 14.76 10.43 9.57
CA SER A 106 14.58 9.31 8.65
C SER A 106 13.20 8.68 8.82
N ILE A 107 12.49 8.55 7.70
CA ILE A 107 11.19 7.87 7.61
C ILE A 107 11.38 6.34 7.60
N TYR A 108 12.52 5.89 7.10
CA TYR A 108 12.81 4.47 6.94
C TYR A 108 13.69 3.96 8.07
N SER A 109 13.38 2.73 8.51
CA SER A 109 14.28 1.94 9.34
C SER A 109 15.56 1.61 8.55
N GLU A 110 16.68 1.57 9.26
CA GLU A 110 17.97 1.07 8.74
C GLU A 110 17.90 -0.42 8.39
N ARG A 111 16.96 -1.16 8.98
CA ARG A 111 16.73 -2.57 8.66
C ARG A 111 16.06 -2.71 7.29
N GLU A 112 16.76 -3.31 6.35
CA GLU A 112 16.27 -3.59 4.98
C GLU A 112 16.00 -5.07 4.70
N ILE A 113 15.80 -5.88 5.74
CA ILE A 113 15.54 -7.32 5.63
C ILE A 113 14.11 -7.62 6.06
N ALA A 114 13.43 -8.52 5.35
CA ALA A 114 12.09 -8.96 5.69
C ALA A 114 12.05 -9.60 7.08
N PHE A 115 10.92 -9.49 7.76
CA PHE A 115 10.68 -10.26 8.98
C PHE A 115 10.31 -11.69 8.62
N THR A 116 10.87 -12.63 9.36
CA THR A 116 10.66 -14.07 9.15
C THR A 116 9.67 -14.67 10.14
N SER A 117 9.39 -13.95 11.24
CA SER A 117 8.43 -14.36 12.26
C SER A 117 7.83 -13.15 12.98
N SER A 118 6.65 -13.36 13.58
CA SER A 118 5.99 -12.38 14.44
C SER A 118 6.83 -12.01 15.68
N ASN A 119 7.63 -12.95 16.20
CA ASN A 119 8.55 -12.68 17.31
C ASN A 119 9.65 -11.69 16.92
N GLU A 120 10.26 -11.87 15.74
CA GLU A 120 11.27 -10.95 15.22
C GLU A 120 10.70 -9.53 15.05
N LEU A 121 9.49 -9.44 14.47
CA LEU A 121 8.75 -8.19 14.35
C LEU A 121 8.48 -7.54 15.73
N TYR A 122 8.05 -8.34 16.70
CA TYR A 122 7.76 -7.87 18.07
C TYR A 122 9.01 -7.30 18.76
N TYR A 123 10.14 -8.00 18.71
CA TYR A 123 11.38 -7.53 19.33
C TYR A 123 11.91 -6.27 18.66
N TRP A 124 11.88 -6.22 17.33
CA TRP A 124 12.21 -4.99 16.59
C TRP A 124 11.30 -3.83 16.99
N ALA A 125 9.98 -4.05 17.09
CA ALA A 125 9.05 -3.01 17.49
C ALA A 125 9.33 -2.51 18.92
N LYS A 126 9.68 -3.41 19.83
CA LYS A 126 10.06 -3.08 21.21
C LYS A 126 11.35 -2.25 21.25
N GLU A 127 12.37 -2.64 20.50
CA GLU A 127 13.64 -1.91 20.38
C GLU A 127 13.43 -0.49 19.82
N GLN A 128 12.63 -0.37 18.78
CA GLN A 128 12.30 0.90 18.13
C GLN A 128 11.25 1.73 18.90
N LYS A 129 10.79 1.25 20.06
CA LYS A 129 9.75 1.86 20.90
C LYS A 129 8.46 2.16 20.14
N ILE A 130 8.07 1.27 19.23
CA ILE A 130 6.84 1.36 18.45
C ILE A 130 5.63 1.01 19.34
N ASN A 131 4.61 1.86 19.32
CA ASN A 131 3.37 1.67 20.06
C ASN A 131 2.32 0.88 19.24
N ILE A 132 2.26 1.13 17.93
CA ILE A 132 1.29 0.52 17.01
C ILE A 132 2.05 0.00 15.80
N ILE A 133 1.83 -1.26 15.44
CA ILE A 133 2.35 -1.85 14.20
C ILE A 133 1.20 -1.95 13.20
N ILE A 134 1.45 -1.48 11.98
CA ILE A 134 0.55 -1.65 10.84
C ILE A 134 1.25 -2.54 9.82
N ASN A 135 0.68 -3.72 9.61
CA ASN A 135 1.20 -4.69 8.65
C ASN A 135 0.71 -4.39 7.23
N CYS A 136 1.62 -3.97 6.36
CA CYS A 136 1.38 -3.69 4.94
C CYS A 136 2.30 -4.54 4.03
N THR A 137 2.69 -5.74 4.49
CA THR A 137 3.68 -6.60 3.81
C THR A 137 3.17 -7.30 2.55
N GLY A 138 1.89 -7.14 2.21
CA GLY A 138 1.28 -7.78 1.04
C GLY A 138 1.45 -9.30 1.07
N LEU A 139 2.03 -9.88 0.01
CA LEU A 139 2.33 -11.32 -0.03
C LEU A 139 3.28 -11.80 1.08
N GLY A 140 4.10 -10.90 1.64
CA GLY A 140 4.96 -11.21 2.78
C GLY A 140 4.18 -11.62 4.03
N SER A 141 2.93 -11.18 4.16
CA SER A 141 2.08 -11.50 5.30
C SER A 141 1.77 -13.00 5.39
N GLY A 142 1.68 -13.69 4.24
CA GLY A 142 1.49 -15.15 4.19
C GLY A 142 2.61 -15.91 4.87
N TYR A 143 3.86 -15.46 4.69
CA TYR A 143 5.01 -16.04 5.36
C TYR A 143 5.12 -15.60 6.82
N LEU A 144 4.93 -14.31 7.08
CA LEU A 144 5.14 -13.70 8.42
C LEU A 144 4.14 -14.21 9.48
N PHE A 145 2.90 -14.48 9.06
CA PHE A 145 1.82 -14.91 9.95
C PHE A 145 1.28 -16.30 9.63
N HIS A 146 1.95 -17.06 8.75
CA HIS A 146 1.52 -18.39 8.32
C HIS A 146 0.08 -18.42 7.80
N ASP A 147 -0.31 -17.39 7.05
CA ASP A 147 -1.66 -17.26 6.48
C ASP A 147 -1.77 -18.04 5.16
N PRO A 148 -2.52 -19.17 5.12
CA PRO A 148 -2.64 -20.02 3.94
C PRO A 148 -3.59 -19.47 2.87
N GLU A 149 -4.37 -18.44 3.18
CA GLU A 149 -5.27 -17.78 2.23
C GLU A 149 -4.51 -16.81 1.32
N ILE A 150 -3.38 -16.29 1.79
CA ILE A 150 -2.51 -15.41 1.00
C ILE A 150 -1.76 -16.22 -0.05
N ARG A 151 -2.12 -16.00 -1.32
CA ARG A 151 -1.53 -16.70 -2.47
C ARG A 151 -1.05 -15.71 -3.52
N PRO A 152 0.09 -15.95 -4.19
CA PRO A 152 0.55 -15.10 -5.26
C PRO A 152 -0.33 -15.28 -6.52
N VAL A 153 -0.85 -14.17 -7.04
CA VAL A 153 -1.42 -14.12 -8.39
C VAL A 153 -0.39 -13.48 -9.31
N LYS A 154 0.20 -14.27 -10.21
CA LYS A 154 1.30 -13.82 -11.07
C LYS A 154 0.76 -13.10 -12.30
N GLY A 155 1.08 -11.81 -12.42
CA GLY A 155 0.88 -11.02 -13.64
C GLY A 155 2.20 -10.80 -14.40
N GLN A 156 2.12 -10.68 -15.72
CA GLN A 156 3.24 -10.26 -16.57
C GLN A 156 2.82 -9.02 -17.35
N LEU A 157 3.76 -8.10 -17.55
CA LEU A 157 3.51 -6.84 -18.25
C LEU A 157 4.58 -6.58 -19.29
N VAL A 158 4.16 -5.96 -20.39
CA VAL A 158 5.03 -5.33 -21.38
C VAL A 158 4.81 -3.82 -21.29
N ARG A 159 5.88 -3.05 -21.07
CA ARG A 159 5.82 -1.59 -21.06
C ARG A 159 6.25 -1.07 -22.43
N VAL A 160 5.39 -0.31 -23.08
CA VAL A 160 5.66 0.31 -24.39
C VAL A 160 5.61 1.83 -24.27
N LEU A 161 6.48 2.53 -24.99
CA LEU A 161 6.39 3.97 -25.16
C LEU A 161 5.40 4.26 -26.30
N ALA A 162 4.15 4.55 -25.95
CA ALA A 162 3.09 4.86 -26.91
C ALA A 162 2.35 6.15 -26.53
N PRO A 163 3.01 7.33 -26.57
CA PRO A 163 2.44 8.60 -26.10
C PRO A 163 1.20 9.07 -26.89
N TRP A 164 0.98 8.51 -28.08
CA TRP A 164 -0.21 8.77 -28.90
C TRP A 164 -1.46 8.05 -28.39
N MET A 165 -1.33 7.00 -27.58
CA MET A 165 -2.47 6.28 -27.02
C MET A 165 -3.09 7.11 -25.89
N LYS A 166 -4.31 7.64 -26.13
CA LYS A 166 -5.01 8.54 -25.18
C LYS A 166 -6.08 7.82 -24.34
N PHE A 167 -6.62 6.73 -24.86
CA PHE A 167 -7.63 5.91 -24.21
C PHE A 167 -7.40 4.45 -24.59
N GLY A 168 -7.86 3.54 -23.73
CA GLY A 168 -7.90 2.12 -24.00
C GLY A 168 -9.31 1.61 -23.72
N PHE A 169 -9.82 0.74 -24.59
CA PHE A 169 -11.02 -0.02 -24.29
C PHE A 169 -10.59 -1.35 -23.67
N TYR A 170 -11.21 -1.67 -22.54
CA TYR A 170 -11.05 -2.97 -21.91
C TYR A 170 -12.35 -3.75 -22.11
N PHE A 171 -12.26 -4.89 -22.78
CA PHE A 171 -13.37 -5.81 -22.95
C PHE A 171 -13.13 -7.01 -22.03
N GLY A 172 -14.01 -7.19 -21.06
CA GLY A 172 -13.99 -8.30 -20.11
C GLY A 172 -14.96 -8.06 -18.98
#